data_AF-A0A8D5U6V4-F1
#
_entry.id   AF-A0A8D5U6V4-F1
#
_cell.length_a   1.000
_cell.length_b   1.000
_cell.length_c   1.000
_cell.angle_alpha   90.00
_cell.angle_beta   90.00
_cell.angle_gamma   90.00
#
_symmetry.space_group_name_H-M   'P 1'
#
loop_
_entity.id
_entity.type
_entity.pdbx_description
1 polymer ?
#
loop_
_entity_poly.entity_id
_entity_poly.type
_entity_poly.pdbx_seq_one_letter_code
_entity_poly.pdbx_strand_id
1 'polypeptide(L)' 'MNIIELILFFIGLAMFPYGIYEIWKGSGDRDIKLLLIGISITLYVVETILAFW' A
#
# COMPACT_ATOMS: atom_id res chain seq x y z
N MET A 1 -15.14 11.65 -5.05
CA MET A 1 -15.02 10.63 -4.00
C MET A 1 -16.30 10.59 -3.16
N ASN A 2 -16.98 9.44 -3.13
CA ASN A 2 -18.13 9.24 -2.22
C ASN A 2 -17.64 8.94 -0.78
N ILE A 3 -18.56 8.87 0.19
CA ILE A 3 -18.20 8.67 1.61
C ILE A 3 -17.52 7.32 1.86
N ILE A 4 -17.87 6.30 1.08
CA ILE A 4 -17.32 4.94 1.20
C ILE A 4 -15.87 4.92 0.70
N GLU A 5 -15.62 5.50 -0.46
CA GLU A 5 -14.28 5.64 -1.04
C GLU A 5 -13.35 6.45 -0.13
N LEU A 6 -13.85 7.51 0.51
CA LEU A 6 -13.08 8.30 1.47
C LEU A 6 -12.66 7.45 2.69
N ILE A 7 -13.57 6.65 3.24
CA ILE A 7 -13.27 5.75 4.36
C ILE A 7 -12.25 4.69 3.95
N LEU A 8 -12.44 4.07 2.78
CA LEU A 8 -11.52 3.07 2.24
C LEU A 8 -10.13 3.65 2.00
N PHE A 9 -10.04 4.89 1.48
CA PHE A 9 -8.77 5.59 1.28
C PHE A 9 -8.02 5.78 2.61
N PHE A 10 -8.70 6.23 3.67
CA PHE A 10 -8.06 6.37 4.99
C PHE A 10 -7.66 5.04 5.61
N ILE A 11 -8.46 3.98 5.44
CA ILE A 11 -8.11 2.63 5.87
C ILE A 11 -6.86 2.15 5.13
N GLY A 12 -6.82 2.32 3.81
CA GLY A 12 -5.66 2.00 2.99
C GLY A 12 -4.41 2.76 3.44
N LEU A 13 -4.54 4.06 3.70
CA LEU A 13 -3.45 4.92 4.18
C LEU A 13 -2.91 4.47 5.54
N ALA A 14 -3.78 4.04 6.46
CA ALA A 14 -3.36 3.51 7.76
C ALA A 14 -2.76 2.10 7.69
N MET A 15 -3.28 1.24 6.82
CA MET A 15 -2.85 -0.15 6.66
C MET A 15 -1.59 -0.29 5.81
N PHE A 16 -1.31 0.67 4.93
CA PHE A 16 -0.17 0.61 4.02
C PHE A 16 1.18 0.50 4.78
N PRO A 17 1.51 1.33 5.79
CA PRO A 17 2.72 1.17 6.59
C PRO A 17 2.80 -0.20 7.28
N TYR A 18 1.66 -0.70 7.76
CA TYR A 18 1.59 -2.02 8.40
C TYR A 18 1.91 -3.15 7.41
N GLY A 19 1.33 -3.12 6.20
CA GLY A 19 1.60 -4.09 5.14
C GLY A 19 3.08 -4.11 4.73
N ILE A 20 3.70 -2.94 4.58
CA ILE A 20 5.15 -2.85 4.30
C ILE A 20 5.98 -3.45 5.43
N TYR A 21 5.63 -3.16 6.70
CA TYR A 21 6.31 -3.73 7.86
C TYR A 21 6.21 -5.27 7.90
N GLU A 22 5.04 -5.84 7.60
CA GLU A 22 4.86 -7.29 7.56
C GLU A 22 5.70 -7.96 6.47
N ILE A 23 5.76 -7.38 5.27
CA ILE A 23 6.62 -7.88 4.17
C ILE A 23 8.09 -7.85 4.60
N TRP A 24 8.52 -6.76 5.24
CA TRP A 24 9.88 -6.63 5.74
C TRP A 24 10.22 -7.68 6.81
N LYS A 25 9.32 -7.88 7.78
CA LYS A 25 9.48 -8.80 8.91
C LYS A 25 9.42 -10.27 8.51
N GLY A 26 8.67 -10.63 7.46
CA GLY A 26 8.46 -12.01 7.05
C GLY A 26 9.76 -12.78 6.75
N SER A 27 9.77 -14.10 6.85
CA SER A 27 10.93 -14.92 6.45
C SER A 27 10.85 -15.23 4.96
N GLY A 28 11.47 -14.41 4.12
CA GLY A 28 11.47 -14.57 2.66
C GLY A 28 12.72 -13.96 2.03
N ASP A 29 12.96 -14.30 0.77
CA ASP A 29 14.10 -13.79 0.00
C ASP A 29 14.07 -12.26 -0.04
N ARG A 30 15.24 -11.64 0.19
CA ARG A 30 15.39 -10.19 0.25
C ARG A 30 15.03 -9.53 -1.08
N ASP A 31 15.36 -10.15 -2.20
CA ASP A 31 15.09 -9.58 -3.53
C ASP A 31 13.58 -9.58 -3.82
N ILE A 32 12.87 -10.65 -3.45
CA ILE A 32 11.41 -10.73 -3.57
C ILE A 32 10.72 -9.74 -2.64
N LYS A 33 11.20 -9.57 -1.40
CA LYS A 33 10.65 -8.56 -0.48
C LYS A 33 10.77 -7.15 -1.03
N LEU A 34 11.93 -6.79 -1.57
CA LEU A 34 12.15 -5.46 -2.15
C LEU A 34 11.25 -5.24 -3.37
N LEU A 35 11.08 -6.26 -4.21
CA LEU A 35 10.16 -6.23 -5.34
C LEU A 35 8.71 -6.03 -4.87
N LEU A 36 8.26 -6.78 -3.85
CA LEU A 36 6.91 -6.65 -3.29
C LEU A 36 6.67 -5.26 -2.70
N ILE A 37 7.61 -4.74 -1.91
CA ILE A 37 7.54 -3.38 -1.35
C ILE A 37 7.45 -2.34 -2.47
N GLY A 38 8.27 -2.48 -3.53
CA GLY A 38 8.25 -1.58 -4.68
C GLY A 38 6.91 -1.58 -5.42
N ILE A 39 6.33 -2.76 -5.66
CA ILE A 39 5.00 -2.89 -6.27
C ILE A 39 3.93 -2.27 -5.37
N SER A 40 3.95 -2.57 -4.06
CA SER A 40 3.00 -2.01 -3.10
C SER A 40 3.04 -0.49 -3.07
N ILE A 41 4.23 0.13 -3.02
CA ILE A 41 4.39 1.59 -3.08
C ILE A 41 3.81 2.14 -4.39
N THR A 42 4.13 1.51 -5.52
CA THR A 42 3.66 1.96 -6.83
C THR A 42 2.13 1.93 -6.90
N LEU A 43 1.51 0.82 -6.46
CA LEU A 43 0.06 0.68 -6.45
C LEU A 43 -0.60 1.71 -5.52
N TYR A 44 -0.04 1.95 -4.34
CA TYR A 44 -0.55 2.93 -3.39
C TYR A 44 -0.52 4.36 -3.95
N VAL A 45 0.56 4.73 -4.64
CA VAL A 45 0.67 6.03 -5.32
C VAL A 45 -0.36 6.15 -6.44
N VAL A 46 -0.51 5.12 -7.27
CA VAL A 46 -1.50 5.10 -8.37
C VAL A 46 -2.92 5.23 -7.81
N GLU A 47 -3.27 4.46 -6.77
CA GLU A 47 -4.57 4.54 -6.09
C GLU A 47 -4.81 5.95 -5.55
N THR A 48 -3.81 6.55 -4.90
CA THR A 48 -3.91 7.91 -4.37
C THR A 48 -4.18 8.92 -5.49
N ILE A 49 -3.45 8.85 -6.60
CA ILE A 49 -3.68 9.74 -7.74
C ILE A 49 -5.09 9.57 -8.31
N LEU A 50 -5.54 8.32 -8.49
CA LEU A 50 -6.88 8.01 -9.02
C LEU A 50 -7.99 8.45 -8.06
N ALA A 51 -7.76 8.43 -6.75
CA ALA A 51 -8.74 8.88 -5.77
C ALA A 51 -8.96 10.41 -5.77
N PHE A 52 -7.95 11.18 -6.21
CA PHE A 52 -7.98 12.65 -6.23
C PHE A 52 -8.15 13.28 -7.62
N TRP A 53 -8.19 12.47 -8.68
CA TRP A 53 -8.44 12.92 -10.05
C TRP A 53 -9.92 12.84 -10.41
#